data_AF-A0AAU4BN36-F1
#
_entry.id   AF-A0AAU4BN36-F1
#
_cell.length_a   1.000
_cell.length_b   1.000
_cell.length_c   1.000
_cell.angle_alpha   90.00
_cell.angle_beta   90.00
_cell.angle_gamma   90.00
#
_symmetry.space_group_name_H-M   'P 1'
#
loop_
_entity.id
_entity.type
_entity.pdbx_description
1 polymer ?
#
loop_
_entity_poly.entity_id
_entity_poly.type
_entity_poly.pdbx_seq_one_letter_code
_entity_poly.pdbx_strand_id
1 'polypeptide(L)'
;MSAREEYIKGLRDLADWLEANPAAPLERFDQASMQHSINNHVRDRAEAIRRLDEAAVALGLDCGPLASHGGDARFYGFEVSFGPVRYLAVSIADEQDEDGAR
;
A
#
# COMPACT_ATOMS: atom_id res chain seq x y z
N MET A 1 -19.98 7.24 3.14
CA MET A 1 -18.50 7.30 3.10
C MET A 1 -17.97 6.90 4.45
N SER A 2 -17.02 5.98 4.49
CA SER A 2 -16.27 5.57 5.69
C SER A 2 -15.08 6.50 5.90
N ALA A 3 -14.53 6.53 7.13
CA ALA A 3 -13.32 7.29 7.44
C ALA A 3 -12.13 6.91 6.53
N ARG A 4 -12.06 5.65 6.09
CA ARG A 4 -11.03 5.18 5.16
C ARG A 4 -11.19 5.77 3.76
N GLU A 5 -12.42 5.84 3.26
CA GLU A 5 -12.73 6.44 1.96
C GLU A 5 -12.46 7.95 1.97
N GLU A 6 -12.82 8.65 3.06
CA GLU A 6 -12.51 10.07 3.24
C GLU A 6 -11.00 10.33 3.26
N TYR A 7 -10.25 9.50 3.98
CA TYR A 7 -8.79 9.60 4.03
C TYR A 7 -8.16 9.43 2.64
N ILE A 8 -8.53 8.37 1.91
CA ILE A 8 -8.00 8.12 0.55
C ILE A 8 -8.38 9.26 -0.40
N LYS A 9 -9.60 9.80 -0.30
CA LYS A 9 -10.02 10.95 -1.11
C LYS A 9 -9.14 12.17 -0.84
N GLY A 10 -8.92 12.53 0.43
CA GLY A 10 -8.11 13.70 0.79
C GLY A 10 -6.67 13.61 0.28
N LEU A 11 -6.12 12.40 0.22
CA LEU A 11 -4.79 12.14 -0.32
C LEU A 11 -4.70 12.32 -1.84
N ARG A 12 -5.73 11.89 -2.57
CA ARG A 12 -5.83 12.14 -4.01
C ARG A 12 -6.01 13.63 -4.29
N ASP A 13 -6.91 14.29 -3.56
CA ASP A 13 -7.13 15.73 -3.68
C ASP A 13 -5.82 16.51 -3.44
N LEU A 14 -5.00 16.08 -2.48
CA LEU A 14 -3.67 16.66 -2.23
C LEU A 14 -2.70 16.43 -3.39
N ALA A 15 -2.66 15.22 -3.94
CA ALA A 15 -1.81 14.90 -5.09
C ALA A 15 -2.18 15.76 -6.32
N ASP A 16 -3.47 15.83 -6.66
CA ASP A 16 -3.98 16.66 -7.75
C ASP A 16 -3.62 18.14 -7.55
N TRP A 17 -3.73 18.65 -6.31
CA TRP A 17 -3.35 20.01 -5.98
C TRP A 17 -1.85 20.25 -6.17
N LEU A 18 -1.00 19.32 -5.75
CA LEU A 18 0.46 19.44 -5.89
C LEU A 18 0.92 19.40 -7.34
N GLU A 19 0.28 18.58 -8.18
CA GLU A 19 0.52 18.56 -9.63
C GLU A 19 0.13 19.89 -10.29
N ALA A 20 -1.00 20.47 -9.86
CA ALA A 20 -1.47 21.77 -10.35
C ALA A 20 -0.64 22.96 -9.84
N ASN A 21 0.11 22.79 -8.73
CA ASN A 21 0.86 23.86 -8.06
C ASN A 21 2.34 23.48 -7.86
N PRO A 22 3.14 23.34 -8.94
CA PRO A 22 4.53 22.86 -8.85
C PRO A 22 5.47 23.81 -8.09
N ALA A 23 5.09 25.07 -7.90
CA ALA A 23 5.84 26.05 -7.12
C ALA A 23 5.43 26.09 -5.63
N ALA A 24 4.44 25.29 -5.23
CA ALA A 24 4.05 25.17 -3.83
C ALA A 24 5.28 24.72 -3.02
N PRO A 25 5.58 25.39 -1.89
CA PRO A 25 6.62 24.93 -1.00
C PRO A 25 6.16 23.60 -0.41
N LEU A 26 6.65 22.51 -1.00
CA LEU A 26 6.75 21.27 -0.26
C LEU A 26 7.81 21.53 0.80
N GLU A 27 7.42 21.50 2.09
CA GLU A 27 8.41 21.16 3.11
C GLU A 27 9.16 19.95 2.57
N ARG A 28 10.51 19.99 2.60
CA ARG A 28 11.35 18.87 2.17
C ARG A 28 11.13 17.70 3.12
N PHE A 29 9.96 17.09 3.03
CA PHE A 29 9.76 15.72 3.39
C PHE A 29 10.59 14.95 2.38
N ASP A 30 11.59 14.24 2.87
CA ASP A 30 12.26 13.25 2.05
C ASP A 30 11.18 12.30 1.47
N GLN A 31 11.46 11.64 0.34
CA GLN A 31 10.49 10.70 -0.25
C GLN A 31 9.98 9.66 0.75
N ALA A 32 10.72 9.38 1.82
CA ALA A 32 10.32 8.49 2.90
C ALA A 32 9.26 9.10 3.83
N SER A 33 9.24 10.41 4.05
CA SER A 33 8.25 11.08 4.92
C SER A 33 6.93 11.38 4.22
N MET A 34 6.85 11.24 2.88
CA MET A 34 5.58 11.25 2.13
C MET A 34 5.09 9.84 1.76
N GLN A 35 5.65 8.81 2.40
CA GLN A 35 5.19 7.43 2.26
C GLN A 35 4.12 7.11 3.30
N HIS A 36 2.92 6.77 2.84
CA HIS A 36 1.91 6.15 3.67
C HIS A 36 2.00 4.62 3.54
N SER A 37 2.22 3.93 4.67
CA SER A 37 2.37 2.47 4.70
C SER A 37 1.23 1.82 5.46
N ILE A 38 0.60 0.82 4.85
CA ILE A 38 -0.36 -0.06 5.51
C ILE A 38 0.29 -1.44 5.58
N ASN A 39 0.60 -1.89 6.79
CA ASN A 39 1.19 -3.20 7.03
C ASN A 39 0.21 -4.05 7.84
N ASN A 40 -0.01 -5.30 7.43
CA ASN A 40 -0.75 -6.25 8.25
C ASN A 40 -0.10 -7.64 8.25
N HIS A 41 -0.37 -8.39 9.31
CA HIS A 41 -0.04 -9.80 9.44
C HIS A 41 -1.34 -10.60 9.42
N VAL A 42 -1.38 -11.66 8.63
CA VAL A 42 -2.56 -12.49 8.43
C VAL A 42 -2.16 -13.97 8.43
N ARG A 43 -3.15 -14.85 8.64
CA ARG A 43 -2.87 -16.27 8.86
C ARG A 43 -2.45 -17.02 7.61
N ASP A 44 -2.98 -16.62 6.47
CA ASP A 44 -2.78 -17.32 5.21
C ASP A 44 -2.68 -16.35 4.04
N ARG A 45 -2.14 -16.87 2.94
CA ARG A 45 -1.97 -16.15 1.69
C ARG A 45 -3.29 -15.63 1.11
N ALA A 46 -4.41 -16.35 1.25
CA ALA A 46 -5.68 -15.93 0.67
C ALA A 46 -6.22 -14.68 1.37
N GLU A 47 -6.08 -14.60 2.70
CA GLU A 47 -6.40 -13.39 3.44
C GLU A 47 -5.45 -12.24 3.04
N ALA A 48 -4.15 -12.52 2.86
CA ALA A 48 -3.17 -11.49 2.48
C ALA A 48 -3.53 -10.82 1.14
N ILE A 49 -3.80 -11.65 0.13
CA ILE A 49 -4.24 -11.23 -1.21
C ILE A 49 -5.54 -10.43 -1.11
N ARG A 50 -6.55 -10.93 -0.38
CA ARG A 50 -7.85 -10.27 -0.24
C ARG A 50 -7.73 -8.87 0.38
N ARG A 51 -6.87 -8.69 1.39
CA ARG A 51 -6.65 -7.39 2.04
C ARG A 51 -5.98 -6.39 1.10
N LEU A 52 -5.07 -6.87 0.25
CA LEU A 52 -4.40 -6.06 -0.75
C LEU A 52 -5.36 -5.69 -1.89
N ASP A 53 -6.22 -6.61 -2.33
CA ASP A 53 -7.28 -6.31 -3.29
C ASP A 53 -8.21 -5.20 -2.79
N GLU A 54 -8.66 -5.29 -1.53
CA GLU A 54 -9.47 -4.23 -0.92
C GLU A 54 -8.74 -2.89 -0.90
N ALA A 55 -7.44 -2.88 -0.63
CA ALA A 55 -6.63 -1.66 -0.64
C ALA A 55 -6.44 -1.11 -2.05
N ALA A 56 -6.20 -1.97 -3.04
CA ALA A 56 -6.06 -1.60 -4.46
C ALA A 56 -7.37 -1.00 -5.00
N VAL A 57 -8.51 -1.64 -4.74
CA VAL A 57 -9.84 -1.11 -5.11
C VAL A 57 -10.11 0.23 -4.45
N ALA A 58 -9.80 0.39 -3.16
CA ALA A 58 -9.98 1.66 -2.46
C ALA A 58 -9.08 2.77 -3.05
N LEU A 59 -7.88 2.40 -3.52
CA LEU A 59 -6.96 3.28 -4.25
C LEU A 59 -7.27 3.39 -5.75
N GLY A 60 -8.39 2.80 -6.23
CA GLY A 60 -8.83 2.84 -7.63
C GLY A 60 -7.81 2.28 -8.61
N LEU A 61 -7.07 1.28 -8.18
CA LEU A 61 -6.11 0.57 -9.01
C LEU A 61 -6.80 -0.62 -9.68
N ASP A 62 -6.59 -0.77 -10.99
CA ASP A 62 -7.04 -1.95 -11.74
C ASP A 62 -6.07 -3.14 -11.63
N CYS A 63 -4.98 -3.01 -10.87
CA CYS A 63 -4.03 -4.09 -10.64
C CYS A 63 -4.39 -4.91 -9.39
N GLY A 64 -4.38 -6.23 -9.55
CA GLY A 64 -4.32 -7.16 -8.41
C GLY A 64 -2.97 -7.08 -7.69
N PRO A 65 -2.82 -7.75 -6.54
CA PRO A 65 -1.67 -7.62 -5.68
C PRO A 65 -0.46 -8.16 -6.43
N LEU A 66 0.58 -7.34 -6.58
CA LEU A 66 1.86 -7.85 -7.02
C LEU A 66 2.47 -8.64 -5.86
N ALA A 67 2.92 -9.87 -6.11
CA ALA A 67 3.94 -10.44 -5.23
C ALA A 67 5.20 -9.60 -5.46
N SER A 68 5.72 -8.89 -4.45
CA SER A 68 6.95 -8.12 -4.67
C SER A 68 7.86 -8.02 -3.47
N HIS A 69 9.14 -8.17 -3.82
CA HIS A 69 10.38 -7.88 -3.09
C HIS A 69 10.72 -8.80 -1.92
N GLY A 70 11.49 -9.86 -2.22
CA GLY A 70 12.36 -10.47 -1.21
C GLY A 70 12.69 -11.95 -1.39
N GLY A 71 12.00 -12.67 -2.28
CA GLY A 71 12.19 -14.12 -2.43
C GLY A 71 11.59 -14.97 -1.30
N ASP A 72 10.99 -14.33 -0.29
CA ASP A 72 10.23 -14.99 0.77
C ASP A 72 8.74 -14.99 0.39
N ALA A 73 8.16 -16.19 0.22
CA ALA A 73 6.82 -16.41 -0.31
C ALA A 73 5.68 -15.88 0.57
N ARG A 74 6.02 -15.22 1.69
CA ARG A 74 5.08 -14.71 2.69
C ARG A 74 4.78 -13.21 2.54
N PHE A 75 5.55 -12.48 1.73
CA PHE A 75 5.38 -11.03 1.56
C PHE A 75 4.60 -10.72 0.28
N TYR A 76 3.49 -10.01 0.44
CA TYR A 76 2.64 -9.55 -0.65
C TYR A 76 2.50 -8.04 -0.55
N GLY A 77 2.55 -7.32 -1.66
CA GLY A 77 2.40 -5.88 -1.57
C GLY A 77 2.47 -5.15 -2.90
N PHE A 78 1.92 -3.96 -2.90
CA PHE A 78 2.01 -3.06 -4.04
C PHE A 78 2.44 -1.67 -3.58
N GLU A 79 2.98 -0.94 -4.53
CA GLU A 79 3.32 0.46 -4.38
C GLU A 79 2.65 1.26 -5.50
N VAL A 80 2.08 2.40 -5.15
CA VAL A 80 1.61 3.39 -6.13
C VAL A 80 1.95 4.80 -5.65
N SER A 81 2.26 5.68 -6.58
CA SER A 81 2.48 7.10 -6.29
C SER A 81 1.41 7.96 -6.96
N PHE A 82 0.94 8.97 -6.25
CA PHE A 82 0.09 10.04 -6.77
C PHE A 82 0.85 11.36 -6.58
N GLY A 83 1.37 11.92 -7.68
CA GLY A 83 2.34 13.00 -7.61
C GLY A 83 3.52 12.65 -6.69
N PRO A 84 3.82 13.46 -5.66
CA PRO A 84 4.92 13.21 -4.73
C PRO A 84 4.54 12.30 -3.54
N VAL A 85 3.27 11.87 -3.43
CA VAL A 85 2.78 11.03 -2.33
C VAL A 85 2.86 9.56 -2.72
N ARG A 86 3.50 8.75 -1.89
CA ARG A 86 3.70 7.31 -2.13
C ARG A 86 2.81 6.48 -1.20
N TYR A 87 2.16 5.46 -1.73
CA TYR A 87 1.42 4.44 -0.99
C TYR A 87 2.14 3.13 -1.09
N LEU A 88 2.37 2.51 0.06
CA LEU A 88 2.87 1.16 0.18
C LEU A 88 1.86 0.32 0.97
N ALA A 89 1.37 -0.74 0.37
CA ALA A 89 0.56 -1.74 1.06
C ALA A 89 1.35 -3.04 1.14
N VAL A 90 1.52 -3.56 2.35
CA VAL A 90 2.21 -4.84 2.60
C VAL A 90 1.32 -5.73 3.46
N SER A 91 1.21 -6.99 3.05
CA SER A 91 0.59 -8.05 3.82
C SER A 91 1.56 -9.22 3.96
N ILE A 92 1.70 -9.69 5.20
CA ILE A 92 2.59 -10.80 5.56
C ILE A 92 1.73 -11.97 5.99
N ALA A 93 1.89 -13.11 5.31
CA ALA A 93 1.20 -14.36 5.63
C ALA A 93 2.05 -15.22 6.57
N ASP A 94 1.50 -15.60 7.71
CA ASP A 94 2.12 -16.54 8.66
C ASP A 94 1.88 -17.99 8.24
N GLU A 95 2.14 -18.34 6.97
CA GLU A 95 2.10 -19.75 6.54
C GLU A 95 3.03 -20.54 7.47
N GLN A 96 2.47 -21.40 8.31
CA GLN A 96 3.26 -22.33 9.10
C GLN A 96 3.99 -23.21 8.11
N ASP A 97 5.32 -23.14 8.12
CA ASP A 97 6.14 -24.18 7.53
C ASP A 97 5.71 -25.49 8.22
N GLU A 98 4.92 -26.32 7.53
CA GLU A 98 4.80 -27.74 7.85
C GLU A 98 6.15 -28.42 7.52
N ASP A 99 7.22 -27.99 8.19
CA ASP A 99 8.54 -28.60 8.12
C ASP A 99 9.23 -28.50 9.50
N GLY A 100 8.43 -28.85 10.53
CA GLY A 100 8.88 -29.13 11.89
C GLY A 100 8.90 -30.63 12.23
N ALA A 101 8.92 -31.50 11.22
CA ALA A 101 9.10 -32.95 11.41
C ALA A 101 10.55 -33.34 11.09
N ARG A 102 11.45 -33.13 12.06
CA ARG A 102 12.72 -33.87 12.16
C ARG A 102 13.00 -34.26 13.59
#